data_AF-A0AA96XT35-F1
#
_entry.id   AF-A0AA96XT35-F1
#
_cell.length_a   1.000
_cell.length_b   1.000
_cell.length_c   1.000
_cell.angle_alpha   90.00
_cell.angle_beta   90.00
_cell.angle_gamma   90.00
#
_symmetry.space_group_name_H-M   'P 1'
#
loop_
_entity.id
_entity.type
_entity.pdbx_description
1 polymer ?
#
loop_
_entity_poly.entity_id
_entity_poly.type
_entity_poly.pdbx_seq_one_letter_code
_entity_poly.pdbx_strand_id
1 'polypeptide(L)' 'MQKWEITFVDDHGEAIAERFDYEQEPTMEQAAQLIRQKLLPVPAKLDLNDLEGRTADPTVKNLKSQHSIEIISITPIS' A
#
# COMPACT_ATOMS: atom_id res chain seq x y z
N MET A 1 11.29 -4.45 -16.19
CA MET A 1 10.26 -3.89 -15.30
C MET A 1 9.06 -4.80 -15.40
N GLN A 2 8.67 -5.44 -14.31
CA GLN A 2 7.48 -6.28 -14.24
C GLN A 2 6.33 -5.41 -13.73
N LYS A 3 5.14 -5.56 -14.30
CA LYS A 3 3.97 -4.89 -13.76
C LYS A 3 3.31 -5.79 -12.73
N TRP A 4 2.87 -5.18 -11.64
CA TRP A 4 2.16 -5.82 -10.55
C TRP A 4 0.83 -5.14 -10.36
N GLU A 5 -0.23 -5.94 -10.24
CA GLU A 5 -1.55 -5.49 -9.85
C GLU A 5 -1.69 -5.69 -8.35
N ILE A 6 -1.98 -4.60 -7.66
CA ILE A 6 -2.21 -4.60 -6.22
C ILE A 6 -3.68 -4.28 -6.03
N THR A 7 -4.42 -5.28 -5.55
CA THR A 7 -5.84 -5.14 -5.23
C THR A 7 -5.97 -4.84 -3.76
N PHE A 8 -6.67 -3.77 -3.42
CA PHE A 8 -6.96 -3.36 -2.05
C PHE A 8 -8.42 -2.91 -1.93
N VAL A 9 -8.98 -2.98 -0.73
CA VAL A 9 -10.28 -2.41 -0.41
C VAL A 9 -10.07 -1.03 0.19
N ASP A 10 -10.89 -0.05 -0.19
CA ASP A 10 -10.85 1.31 0.37
C ASP A 10 -11.81 1.50 1.56
N ASP A 11 -11.85 2.71 2.13
CA ASP A 11 -12.72 3.05 3.28
C ASP A 11 -14.22 2.86 3.00
N HIS A 12 -14.62 2.90 1.73
CA HIS A 12 -16.00 2.65 1.33
C HIS A 12 -16.31 1.15 1.13
N GLY A 13 -15.32 0.27 1.28
CA GLY A 13 -15.47 -1.15 1.02
C GLY A 13 -15.38 -1.53 -0.46
N GLU A 14 -14.91 -0.61 -1.33
CA GLU A 14 -14.77 -0.84 -2.75
C GLU A 14 -13.40 -1.48 -3.05
N ALA A 15 -13.40 -2.56 -3.83
CA ALA A 15 -12.18 -3.21 -4.27
C ALA A 15 -11.57 -2.43 -5.45
N ILE A 16 -10.39 -1.88 -5.24
CA ILE A 16 -9.62 -1.11 -6.21
C ILE A 16 -8.36 -1.90 -6.58
N ALA A 17 -8.13 -2.07 -7.88
CA ALA A 17 -6.94 -2.73 -8.41
C ALA A 17 -6.05 -1.69 -9.10
N GLU A 18 -4.83 -1.52 -8.58
CA GLU A 18 -3.88 -0.53 -9.09
C GLU A 18 -2.61 -1.20 -9.61
N ARG A 19 -2.09 -0.66 -10.70
CA ARG A 19 -0.94 -1.24 -11.41
C ARG A 19 0.31 -0.43 -11.16
N PHE A 20 1.37 -1.12 -10.75
CA PHE A 20 2.65 -0.52 -10.44
C PHE A 20 3.78 -1.26 -11.14
N ASP A 21 4.79 -0.51 -11.60
CA ASP A 21 6.02 -1.07 -12.15
C ASP A 21 6.99 -1.37 -10.99
N TYR A 22 7.36 -2.64 -10.82
CA TYR A 22 8.31 -3.09 -9.78
C TYR A 22 9.24 -4.16 -10.34
N GLU A 23 10.47 -4.25 -9.83
CA GLU A 23 11.48 -5.18 -10.38
C GLU A 23 11.26 -6.63 -9.91
N GLN A 24 10.70 -6.80 -8.71
CA GLN A 24 10.48 -8.10 -8.05
C GLN A 24 9.05 -8.17 -7.51
N GLU A 25 8.64 -9.28 -6.89
CA GLU A 25 7.37 -9.34 -6.16
C GLU A 25 7.41 -8.36 -4.98
N PRO A 26 6.56 -7.32 -4.96
CA PRO A 26 6.58 -6.37 -3.85
C PRO A 26 6.07 -7.05 -2.59
N THR A 27 6.72 -6.79 -1.46
CA THR A 27 6.21 -7.19 -0.16
C THR A 27 4.95 -6.41 0.19
N MET A 28 4.20 -6.88 1.19
CA MET A 28 2.97 -6.21 1.62
C MET A 28 3.21 -4.76 2.06
N GLU A 29 4.35 -4.49 2.71
CA GLU A 29 4.75 -3.12 3.07
C GLU A 29 5.13 -2.28 1.85
N GLN A 30 5.84 -2.84 0.86
CA GLN A 30 6.16 -2.12 -0.37
C GLN A 30 4.89 -1.79 -1.17
N ALA A 31 3.96 -2.74 -1.25
CA ALA A 31 2.65 -2.56 -1.84
C ALA A 31 1.86 -1.45 -1.13
N ALA A 32 1.86 -1.45 0.21
CA ALA A 32 1.23 -0.41 1.02
C ALA A 32 1.87 0.97 0.79
N GLN A 33 3.19 1.05 0.66
CA GLN A 33 3.89 2.29 0.35
C GLN A 33 3.52 2.84 -1.04
N LEU A 34 3.38 1.98 -2.04
CA LEU A 34 2.95 2.36 -3.39
C LEU A 34 1.51 2.90 -3.38
N ILE A 35 0.59 2.19 -2.73
CA ILE A 35 -0.80 2.63 -2.56
C ILE A 35 -0.86 3.96 -1.82
N ARG A 36 -0.15 4.09 -0.69
CA ARG A 36 -0.09 5.31 0.10
C ARG A 36 0.44 6.49 -0.71
N GLN A 37 1.52 6.31 -1.48
CA GLN A 37 2.04 7.37 -2.34
C GLN A 37 1.03 7.82 -3.40
N LYS A 38 0.22 6.90 -3.93
CA LYS A 38 -0.76 7.20 -4.97
C LYS A 38 -2.04 7.84 -4.44
N LEU A 39 -2.59 7.31 -3.35
CA LEU A 39 -3.84 7.80 -2.74
C LEU A 39 -3.63 8.99 -1.80
N LEU A 40 -2.45 9.06 -1.17
CA LEU A 40 -2.15 10.03 -0.12
C LEU A 40 -0.82 10.77 -0.44
N PRO A 41 -0.77 11.54 -1.54
CA PRO A 41 0.47 12.22 -1.96
C PRO A 41 0.96 13.27 -0.96
N VAL A 42 0.08 13.79 -0.08
CA VAL A 42 0.40 14.86 0.88
C VAL A 42 1.11 14.35 2.14
N PRO A 43 0.71 13.23 2.77
CA PRO A 43 1.47 12.64 3.89
C PRO A 43 2.64 11.74 3.48
N ALA A 44 2.94 11.53 2.19
CA ALA A 44 4.01 10.62 1.74
C ALA A 44 5.42 10.97 2.30
N LYS A 45 5.68 12.23 2.70
CA LYS A 45 6.94 12.65 3.35
C LYS A 45 6.99 12.41 4.86
N LEU A 46 5.89 11.97 5.46
CA LEU A 46 5.81 11.74 6.90
C LEU A 46 6.29 10.31 7.19
N ASP A 47 7.35 10.20 7.97
CA ASP A 47 7.87 8.92 8.45
C ASP A 47 6.87 8.32 9.45
N LEU A 48 6.25 7.20 9.07
CA LEU A 48 5.21 6.57 9.87
C LEU A 48 5.77 5.89 11.12
N ASN A 49 7.06 5.54 11.15
CA ASN A 49 7.67 4.94 12.34
C ASN A 49 7.76 5.93 13.50
N ASP A 50 7.81 7.23 13.22
CA ASP A 50 7.80 8.28 14.24
C ASP A 50 6.40 8.47 14.87
N LEU A 51 5.34 8.05 14.18
CA LEU A 51 3.95 8.28 14.61
C LEU A 51 3.28 7.08 15.27
N GLU A 52 3.50 5.88 14.73
CA GLU A 52 2.80 4.66 15.20
C GLU A 52 3.67 3.73 16.05
N GLY A 53 4.91 4.15 16.33
CA GLY A 53 5.91 3.32 16.96
C GLY A 53 6.52 2.31 15.99
N ARG A 54 7.74 1.85 16.29
CA ARG A 54 8.48 0.91 15.43
C ARG A 54 7.70 -0.40 15.27
N THR A 55 7.20 -0.65 14.07
CA THR A 55 6.58 -1.92 13.68
C THR A 55 7.18 -2.39 12.35
N ALA A 56 7.01 -3.66 12.00
CA ALA A 56 7.59 -4.22 10.78
C ALA A 56 6.91 -3.69 9.50
N ASP A 57 5.61 -3.40 9.58
CA ASP A 57 4.78 -2.96 8.46
C ASP A 57 3.97 -1.70 8.83
N PRO A 58 4.66 -0.56 9.13
CA PRO A 58 4.00 0.66 9.58
C PRO A 58 3.01 1.19 8.55
N THR A 59 3.30 1.02 7.26
CA THR A 59 2.45 1.51 6.19
C THR A 59 1.20 0.66 6.04
N VAL A 60 1.31 -0.67 6.08
CA VAL A 60 0.15 -1.58 6.10
C VAL A 60 -0.78 -1.25 7.26
N LYS A 61 -0.22 -1.09 8.47
CA LYS A 61 -1.00 -0.77 9.66
C LYS A 61 -1.67 0.61 9.55
N ASN A 62 -0.95 1.59 9.03
CA ASN A 62 -1.46 2.95 8.85
C ASN A 62 -2.64 2.98 7.87
N LEU A 63 -2.49 2.33 6.71
CA LEU A 63 -3.56 2.20 5.72
C LEU A 63 -4.82 1.58 6.34
N LYS A 64 -4.66 0.48 7.07
CA LYS A 64 -5.79 -0.22 7.70
C LYS A 64 -6.42 0.57 8.85
N SER A 65 -5.61 1.20 9.70
CA SER A 65 -6.08 1.80 10.96
C SER A 65 -6.56 3.24 10.78
N GLN A 66 -5.94 4.01 9.88
CA GLN A 66 -6.26 5.42 9.66
C GLN A 66 -7.11 5.66 8.42
N HIS A 67 -7.04 4.78 7.43
CA HIS A 67 -7.70 4.95 6.14
C HIS A 67 -8.63 3.79 5.78
N SER A 68 -8.81 2.81 6.67
CA SER A 68 -9.59 1.58 6.42
C SER A 68 -9.23 0.86 5.12
N ILE A 69 -8.00 1.05 4.62
CA ILE A 69 -7.50 0.45 3.40
C ILE A 69 -6.82 -0.88 3.72
N GLU A 70 -7.21 -1.96 3.05
CA GLU A 70 -6.63 -3.29 3.23
C GLU A 70 -6.21 -3.92 1.90
N ILE A 71 -4.95 -4.35 1.80
CA ILE A 71 -4.44 -5.04 0.62
C ILE A 71 -4.96 -6.47 0.61
N ILE A 72 -5.63 -6.85 -0.47
CA ILE A 72 -6.25 -8.16 -0.69
C ILE A 72 -5.31 -9.09 -1.45
N SER A 73 -4.65 -8.59 -2.49
CA SER A 73 -3.78 -9.41 -3.33
C SER A 73 -2.73 -8.60 -4.07
N ILE A 74 -1.62 -9.27 -4.38
CA ILE A 74 -0.51 -8.75 -5.19
C ILE A 74 -0.26 -9.81 -6.26
N THR A 75 -0.52 -9.49 -7.53
CA THR A 75 -0.39 -10.44 -8.63
C THR A 75 0.47 -9.85 -9.76
N PRO A 76 1.30 -10.66 -10.44
CA PRO A 76 2.06 -10.18 -11.59
C PRO A 76 1.14 -10.03 -12.81
N ILE A 77 1.34 -8.95 -13.57
CA ILE A 77 0.66 -8.68 -14.85
C ILE A 77 1.63 -8.99 -15.98
N SER A 78 1.40 -10.11 -16.69
CA SER A 78 2.18 -10.51 -17.87
C SER A 78 1.77 -9.77 -19.13
#